data_AF-A0A7C1B810-F1
#
_entry.id   AF-A0A7C1B810-F1
#
_cell.length_a   1.000
_cell.length_b   1.000
_cell.length_c   1.000
_cell.angle_alpha   90.00
_cell.angle_beta   90.00
_cell.angle_gamma   90.00
#
_symmetry.space_group_name_H-M   'P 1'
#
loop_
_entity.id
_entity.type
_entity.pdbx_description
1 polymer ?
#
loop_
_entity_poly.entity_id
_entity_poly.type
_entity_poly.pdbx_seq_one_letter_code
_entity_poly.pdbx_strand_id
1 'polypeptide(L)'
;MKEPAYMALYERGILEKRVDSALNRLKTCDICPWNCSVDRTAGKIGVCRTGRFARVASFGPHCGEEAPLVGERGSGTIFFSACNM
;
A
#
# COMPACT_ATOMS: atom_id res chain seq x y z
N MET A 1 12.46 -24.82 -2.43
CA MET A 1 12.30 -23.35 -2.25
C MET A 1 11.21 -23.10 -1.23
N LYS A 2 11.39 -22.16 -0.30
CA LYS A 2 10.36 -21.80 0.67
C LYS A 2 9.40 -20.82 -0.02
N GLU A 3 8.12 -21.13 -0.03
CA GLU A 3 7.12 -20.29 -0.67
C GLU A 3 6.94 -18.97 0.10
N PRO A 4 6.73 -17.83 -0.59
CA PRO A 4 6.43 -16.57 0.08
C PRO A 4 5.14 -16.63 0.90
N ALA A 5 5.16 -16.08 2.10
CA ALA A 5 4.02 -16.16 3.03
C ALA A 5 2.71 -15.57 2.49
N TYR A 6 2.76 -14.62 1.55
CA TYR A 6 1.58 -14.00 0.98
C TYR A 6 0.76 -14.97 0.10
N MET A 7 1.40 -15.98 -0.52
CA MET A 7 0.72 -16.98 -1.35
C MET A 7 -0.20 -17.83 -0.48
N ALA A 8 0.32 -18.37 0.62
CA ALA A 8 -0.49 -19.13 1.57
C ALA A 8 -1.62 -18.30 2.21
N LEU A 9 -1.42 -16.99 2.41
CA LEU A 9 -2.48 -16.11 2.91
C LEU A 9 -3.60 -15.90 1.88
N TYR A 10 -3.25 -15.78 0.61
CA TYR A 10 -4.19 -15.67 -0.50
C TYR A 10 -4.98 -16.97 -0.70
N GLU A 11 -4.30 -18.11 -0.82
CA GLU A 11 -4.95 -19.41 -1.02
C GLU A 11 -5.92 -19.80 0.10
N ARG A 12 -5.64 -19.36 1.33
CA ARG A 12 -6.50 -19.63 2.49
C ARG A 12 -7.64 -18.62 2.67
N GLY A 13 -7.79 -17.64 1.78
CA GLY A 13 -8.82 -16.60 1.88
C GLY A 13 -8.58 -15.60 3.03
N ILE A 14 -7.37 -15.58 3.61
CA ILE A 14 -7.04 -14.72 4.75
C ILE A 14 -6.72 -13.31 4.25
N LEU A 15 -6.13 -13.19 3.06
CA LEU A 15 -5.78 -11.91 2.48
C LEU A 15 -7.03 -11.05 2.22
N GLU A 16 -8.09 -11.64 1.70
CA GLU A 16 -9.39 -11.02 1.45
C GLU A 16 -9.99 -10.48 2.75
N LYS A 17 -10.00 -11.28 3.82
CA LYS A 17 -10.50 -10.86 5.14
C LYS A 17 -9.71 -9.67 5.70
N ARG A 18 -8.39 -9.62 5.45
CA ARG A 18 -7.55 -8.48 5.85
C ARG A 18 -7.85 -7.23 5.02
N VAL A 19 -8.12 -7.39 3.72
CA VAL A 19 -8.54 -6.30 2.85
C VAL A 19 -9.87 -5.71 3.34
N ASP A 20 -10.86 -6.55 3.65
CA ASP A 20 -12.15 -6.09 4.17
C ASP A 20 -12.00 -5.33 5.49
N SER A 21 -11.20 -5.87 6.41
CA SER A 21 -10.89 -5.20 7.68
C SER A 21 -10.23 -3.84 7.47
N ALA A 22 -9.23 -3.75 6.59
CA ALA A 22 -8.54 -2.51 6.26
C ALA A 22 -9.49 -1.49 5.61
N LEU A 23 -10.33 -1.92 4.67
CA LEU A 23 -11.34 -1.06 4.04
C LEU A 23 -12.38 -0.55 5.03
N ASN A 24 -12.77 -1.35 6.01
CA ASN A 24 -13.68 -0.92 7.06
C ASN A 24 -13.04 0.13 7.98
N ARG A 25 -11.76 -0.03 8.33
CA ARG A 25 -11.00 0.98 9.09
C ARG A 25 -10.93 2.33 8.37
N LEU A 26 -10.94 2.35 7.03
CA LEU A 26 -10.97 3.60 6.26
C LEU A 26 -12.26 4.41 6.44
N LYS A 27 -13.35 3.85 6.96
CA LYS A 27 -14.59 4.59 7.27
C LYS A 27 -14.45 5.51 8.48
N THR A 28 -13.56 5.16 9.41
CA THR A 28 -13.16 5.98 10.56
C THR A 28 -11.65 5.90 10.67
N CYS A 29 -10.96 6.63 9.78
CA CYS A 29 -9.54 6.41 9.50
C CYS A 29 -8.64 6.62 10.73
N ASP A 30 -8.02 5.53 11.18
CA ASP A 30 -7.09 5.41 12.32
C ASP A 30 -5.70 4.90 11.91
N ILE A 31 -5.39 4.89 10.61
CA ILE A 31 -4.19 4.26 10.04
C ILE A 31 -2.87 4.95 10.44
N CYS A 32 -2.91 6.26 10.70
CA CYS A 32 -1.75 7.09 11.00
C CYS A 32 -1.93 7.79 12.36
N PRO A 33 -0.85 8.24 13.02
CA PRO A 33 -0.91 8.79 14.38
C PRO A 33 -1.77 10.05 14.51
N TRP A 34 -2.10 10.74 13.40
CA TRP A 34 -3.03 11.86 13.39
C TRP A 34 -4.45 11.49 13.83
N ASN A 35 -4.84 10.21 13.71
CA ASN A 35 -6.14 9.68 14.11
C ASN A 35 -7.35 10.53 13.68
N CYS A 36 -7.31 11.06 12.45
CA CYS A 36 -8.27 12.07 11.97
C CYS A 36 -9.72 11.58 11.87
N SER A 37 -9.97 10.26 11.97
CA SER A 37 -11.32 9.66 12.02
C SER A 37 -12.25 9.97 10.84
N VAL A 38 -11.73 10.53 9.74
CA VAL A 38 -12.53 10.83 8.54
C VAL A 38 -12.84 9.55 7.75
N ASP A 39 -13.97 9.56 7.06
CA ASP A 39 -14.36 8.49 6.15
C ASP A 39 -13.71 8.66 4.77
N ARG A 40 -12.65 7.90 4.50
CA ARG A 40 -11.97 7.90 3.19
C ARG A 40 -12.83 7.28 2.10
N THR A 41 -13.72 6.36 2.46
CA THR A 41 -14.59 5.67 1.49
C THR A 41 -15.67 6.60 0.93
N ALA A 42 -16.08 7.61 1.71
CA ALA A 42 -16.93 8.71 1.29
C ALA A 42 -16.15 9.87 0.62
N GLY A 43 -14.85 9.69 0.31
CA GLY A 43 -14.02 10.70 -0.33
C GLY A 43 -13.52 11.82 0.59
N LYS A 44 -13.67 11.71 1.92
CA LYS A 44 -13.24 12.75 2.86
C LYS A 44 -11.72 12.76 3.04
N ILE A 45 -11.19 13.97 3.16
CA ILE A 45 -9.76 14.23 3.35
C ILE A 45 -9.53 14.83 4.74
N GLY A 46 -8.60 14.24 5.50
CA GLY A 46 -8.13 14.73 6.80
C GLY A 46 -6.79 15.45 6.70
N VAL A 47 -6.15 15.69 7.85
CA VAL A 47 -4.91 16.48 7.96
C VAL A 47 -3.75 15.96 7.11
N CYS A 48 -3.64 14.62 6.94
CA CYS A 48 -2.58 14.01 6.14
C CYS A 48 -2.77 14.16 4.61
N ARG A 49 -3.93 14.70 4.17
CA ARG A 49 -4.26 14.96 2.76
C ARG A 49 -4.31 13.73 1.83
N THR A 50 -4.31 12.51 2.38
CA THR A 50 -4.47 11.24 1.64
C THR A 50 -5.95 10.84 1.52
N GLY A 51 -6.35 10.21 0.41
CA GLY A 51 -7.73 9.72 0.18
C GLY A 51 -7.87 8.19 0.35
N ARG A 52 -8.89 7.60 -0.28
CA ARG A 52 -9.08 6.13 -0.33
C ARG A 52 -7.96 5.42 -1.09
N PHE A 53 -7.50 6.03 -2.19
CA PHE A 53 -6.53 5.43 -3.09
C PHE A 53 -5.14 6.02 -2.85
N ALA A 54 -4.13 5.15 -2.94
CA ALA A 54 -2.74 5.58 -2.96
C ALA A 54 -2.49 6.46 -4.20
N ARG A 55 -1.69 7.50 -4.04
CA ARG A 55 -1.34 8.43 -5.12
C ARG A 55 0.03 8.07 -5.65
N VAL A 56 0.11 7.66 -6.91
CA VAL A 56 1.40 7.41 -7.58
C VAL A 56 2.05 8.76 -7.91
N ALA A 57 3.29 8.95 -7.44
CA ALA A 57 4.12 10.10 -7.76
C ALA A 57 4.85 9.90 -9.10
N SER A 58 5.45 8.73 -9.29
CA SER A 58 6.17 8.34 -10.51
C SER A 58 6.31 6.82 -10.58
N PHE A 59 6.63 6.31 -11.76
CA PHE A 59 6.94 4.90 -11.99
C PHE A 59 7.94 4.78 -13.13
N GLY A 60 8.78 3.74 -13.10
CA GLY A 60 9.77 3.55 -14.16
C GLY A 60 10.78 2.43 -13.88
N PRO A 61 11.67 2.16 -14.85
CA PRO A 61 12.77 1.24 -14.66
C PRO A 61 13.74 1.81 -13.62
N HIS A 62 14.20 0.93 -12.74
CA HIS A 62 15.17 1.23 -11.70
C HIS A 62 16.33 0.25 -11.79
N CYS A 63 17.45 0.75 -12.29
CA CYS A 63 18.66 -0.05 -12.51
C CYS A 63 19.66 0.05 -11.35
N GLY A 64 19.29 0.71 -10.25
CA GLY A 64 20.18 1.02 -9.12
C GLY A 64 20.08 0.05 -7.94
N GLU A 65 19.29 -1.03 -8.04
CA GLU A 65 19.14 -2.00 -6.94
C GLU A 65 20.31 -2.99 -6.85
N GLU A 66 20.34 -3.74 -5.76
CA GLU A 66 21.29 -4.84 -5.57
C GLU A 66 21.21 -5.85 -6.73
N ALA A 67 22.36 -6.45 -7.08
CA ALA A 67 22.47 -7.45 -8.15
C ALA A 67 21.36 -8.53 -8.17
N PRO A 68 20.93 -9.12 -7.04
CA PRO A 68 19.83 -10.09 -7.04
C PRO A 68 18.44 -9.52 -7.39
N LEU A 69 18.25 -8.19 -7.39
CA LEU A 69 16.95 -7.53 -7.58
C LEU A 69 16.77 -6.91 -8.97
N VAL A 70 17.86 -6.60 -9.69
CA VAL A 70 17.82 -5.91 -10.99
C VAL A 70 17.71 -6.85 -12.20
N GLY A 71 18.21 -8.09 -12.10
CA GLY A 71 18.30 -8.99 -13.25
C GLY A 71 18.98 -8.32 -14.46
N GLU A 72 18.50 -8.59 -15.68
CA GLU A 72 19.06 -8.04 -16.93
C GLU A 72 18.45 -6.69 -17.35
N ARG A 73 17.29 -6.30 -16.80
CA ARG A 73 16.49 -5.14 -17.27
C ARG A 73 16.21 -4.09 -16.19
N GLY A 74 16.84 -4.21 -15.02
CA GLY A 74 16.48 -3.43 -13.85
C GLY A 74 15.21 -3.96 -13.17
N SER A 75 14.86 -3.36 -12.04
CA SER A 75 13.59 -3.58 -11.36
C SER A 75 12.56 -2.53 -11.80
N GLY A 76 11.27 -2.86 -11.72
CA GLY A 76 10.21 -1.86 -11.85
C GLY A 76 10.01 -1.15 -10.52
N THR A 77 9.95 0.18 -10.52
CA THR A 77 9.64 0.96 -9.32
C THR A 77 8.36 1.76 -9.49
N ILE A 78 7.61 1.88 -8.39
CA ILE A 78 6.44 2.74 -8.26
C ILE A 78 6.67 3.56 -6.99
N PHE A 79 6.79 4.87 -7.14
CA PHE A 79 6.90 5.79 -6.02
C PHE A 79 5.52 6.34 -5.68
N PHE A 80 5.14 6.24 -4.41
CA PHE A 80 3.90 6.85 -3.91
C PHE A 80 4.17 8.25 -3.34
N SER A 81 3.15 9.10 -3.38
CA SER A 81 3.14 10.43 -2.76
C SER A 81 2.28 10.43 -1.49
N ALA A 82 2.37 11.53 -0.74
CA ALA A 82 1.72 11.80 0.55
C ALA A 82 2.57 11.44 1.78
N CYS A 83 1.92 11.46 2.95
CA CYS A 83 2.54 11.46 4.27
C CYS A 83 3.49 10.26 4.49
N ASN A 84 4.74 10.53 4.87
CA ASN A 84 5.74 9.56 5.29
C ASN A 84 5.80 9.37 6.83
N MET A 85 4.73 9.79 7.52
CA MET A 85 4.63 9.90 8.98
C MET A 85 3.61 8.91 9.51
#